data_AF-A0A2D9C520-F1
#
_entry.id   AF-A0A2D9C520-F1
#
_cell.length_a   1.000
_cell.length_b   1.000
_cell.length_c   1.000
_cell.angle_alpha   90.00
_cell.angle_beta   90.00
_cell.angle_gamma   90.00
#
_symmetry.space_group_name_H-M   'P 1'
#
loop_
_entity.id
_entity.type
_entity.pdbx_description
1 polymer ?
#
loop_
_entity_poly.entity_id
_entity_poly.type
_entity_poly.pdbx_seq_one_letter_code
_entity_poly.pdbx_strand_id
1 'polypeptide(L)' 'MITVEQFLAWKILPRCMMLASTVMSWRCAEWFMELDVPTASQSAFVSVVMGVMTGVFGIWMGHEHKGEK' A
#
# COMPACT_ATOMS: atom_id res chain seq x y z
N MET A 1 -18.62 18.62 -15.97
CA MET A 1 -18.21 17.23 -16.24
C MET A 1 -16.76 17.13 -15.77
N ILE A 2 -16.49 16.49 -14.64
CA ILE A 2 -15.12 16.42 -14.10
C ILE A 2 -14.35 15.47 -15.03
N THR A 3 -13.49 16.05 -15.89
CA THR A 3 -12.70 15.32 -16.87
C THR A 3 -11.63 14.49 -16.15
N VAL A 4 -11.44 13.25 -16.59
CA VAL A 4 -10.47 12.27 -16.06
C VAL A 4 -9.05 12.86 -15.95
N GLU A 5 -8.73 13.81 -16.84
CA GLU A 5 -7.45 14.54 -16.87
C GLU A 5 -7.19 15.38 -15.61
N GLN A 6 -8.21 16.02 -15.01
CA GLN A 6 -8.04 16.79 -13.76
C GLN A 6 -7.88 15.86 -12.54
N PHE A 7 -8.47 14.67 -12.59
CA PHE A 7 -8.31 13.66 -11.54
C PHE A 7 -6.90 13.04 -11.55
N LEU A 8 -6.31 12.83 -12.74
CA LEU A 8 -4.90 12.45 -12.87
C LEU A 8 -3.95 13.60 -12.46
N ALA A 9 -4.26 14.85 -12.85
CA ALA A 9 -3.40 16.01 -12.56
C ALA A 9 -3.26 16.28 -11.05
N TRP A 10 -4.23 15.88 -10.23
CA TRP A 10 -4.21 16.14 -8.79
C TRP A 10 -3.41 15.13 -7.96
N LYS A 11 -2.76 14.13 -8.60
CA LYS A 11 -2.01 13.08 -7.87
C LYS A 11 -2.85 12.45 -6.74
N ILE A 12 -4.16 12.34 -6.96
CA ILE A 12 -5.07 11.78 -5.95
C ILE A 12 -4.94 10.24 -5.90
N LEU A 13 -4.66 9.61 -7.05
CA LEU A 13 -4.40 8.17 -7.18
C LEU A 13 -3.20 7.71 -6.31
N PRO A 14 -2.01 8.34 -6.38
CA PRO A 14 -0.89 8.09 -5.45
C PRO A 14 -1.29 8.14 -3.98
N ARG A 15 -2.02 9.20 -3.61
CA ARG A 15 -2.35 9.49 -2.21
C ARG A 15 -3.39 8.52 -1.68
N CYS A 16 -4.39 8.18 -2.49
CA CYS A 16 -5.36 7.13 -2.19
C CYS A 16 -4.70 5.75 -2.10
N MET A 17 -3.72 5.45 -2.97
CA MET A 17 -2.94 4.20 -2.89
C MET A 17 -2.10 4.12 -1.62
N MET A 18 -1.51 5.23 -1.18
CA MET A 18 -0.76 5.29 0.08
C MET A 18 -1.66 5.14 1.32
N LEU A 19 -2.87 5.70 1.27
CA LEU A 19 -3.88 5.47 2.31
C LEU A 19 -4.37 4.01 2.30
N ALA A 20 -4.66 3.45 1.13
CA ALA A 20 -5.10 2.06 0.99
C ALA A 20 -4.03 1.09 1.49
N SER A 21 -2.75 1.34 1.19
CA SER A 21 -1.66 0.49 1.69
C SER A 21 -1.56 0.54 3.22
N THR A 22 -1.64 1.73 3.81
CA THR A 22 -1.63 1.92 5.27
C THR A 22 -2.80 1.21 5.96
N VAL A 23 -4.01 1.30 5.41
CA VAL A 23 -5.20 0.62 5.97
C VAL A 23 -5.07 -0.89 5.87
N MET A 24 -4.56 -1.41 4.75
CA MET A 24 -4.37 -2.85 4.57
C MET A 24 -3.33 -3.40 5.55
N SER A 25 -2.21 -2.67 5.71
CA SER A 25 -1.18 -2.96 6.70
C SER A 25 -1.72 -3.00 8.13
N TRP A 26 -2.56 -2.02 8.49
CA TRP A 26 -3.21 -1.99 9.79
C TRP A 26 -4.11 -3.20 10.01
N ARG A 27 -4.88 -3.60 9.00
CA ARG A 27 -5.78 -4.77 9.09
C ARG A 27 -5.02 -6.08 9.27
N CYS A 28 -3.87 -6.25 8.62
CA CYS A 28 -3.03 -7.42 8.84
C CYS A 28 -2.44 -7.44 10.26
N ALA A 29 -2.06 -6.30 10.81
CA ALA A 29 -1.58 -6.20 12.19
C ALA A 29 -2.69 -6.47 13.21
N GLU A 30 -3.87 -5.89 13.00
CA GLU A 30 -5.07 -6.13 13.82
C GLU A 30 -5.45 -7.61 13.85
N TRP A 31 -5.53 -8.24 12.67
CA TRP A 31 -5.80 -9.68 12.56
C TRP A 31 -4.75 -10.51 13.29
N PHE A 32 -3.45 -10.22 13.12
CA PHE A 32 -2.39 -10.97 13.79
C PHE A 32 -2.46 -10.87 15.33
N MET A 33 -2.84 -9.70 15.84
CA MET A 33 -3.00 -9.45 17.28
C MET A 33 -4.28 -10.05 17.87
N GLU A 34 -5.30 -10.32 17.04
CA GLU A 34 -6.56 -10.96 17.46
C GLU A 34 -6.43 -12.48 17.61
N LEU A 35 -5.37 -13.10 17.08
CA LEU A 35 -5.18 -14.54 17.22
C LEU A 35 -4.86 -14.96 18.66
N ASP A 36 -5.62 -15.95 19.15
CA ASP A 36 -5.45 -16.55 20.48
C ASP A 36 -4.09 -17.26 20.66
N VAL A 37 -3.58 -17.88 19.59
CA VAL A 37 -2.26 -18.53 19.57
C VAL A 37 -1.47 -18.08 18.34
N PRO A 38 -0.71 -16.98 18.42
CA PRO A 38 0.07 -16.49 17.29
C PRO A 38 1.24 -17.45 16.98
N THR A 39 1.30 -17.93 15.74
CA THR A 39 2.37 -18.83 15.28
C THR A 39 3.46 -18.07 14.50
N ALA A 40 4.69 -18.60 14.51
CA ALA A 40 5.81 -18.04 13.75
C ALA A 40 5.56 -18.03 12.22
N SER A 41 4.76 -18.96 11.71
CA SER A 41 4.38 -19.00 10.30
C SER A 41 3.44 -17.85 9.91
N GLN A 42 2.52 -17.47 10.81
CA GLN A 42 1.58 -16.36 10.59
C GLN A 42 2.29 -15.00 10.65
N SER A 43 3.25 -14.82 11.56
CA SER A 43 4.04 -13.59 11.60
C SER A 43 4.91 -13.44 10.35
N ALA A 44 5.49 -14.54 9.86
CA ALA A 44 6.23 -14.55 8.60
C ALA A 44 5.33 -14.17 7.40
N PHE A 45 4.10 -14.70 7.33
CA PHE A 45 3.15 -14.34 6.29
C PHE A 45 2.81 -12.83 6.31
N VAL A 46 2.50 -12.27 7.49
CA VAL A 46 2.21 -10.83 7.63
C VAL A 46 3.42 -9.98 7.22
N SER A 47 4.63 -10.38 7.59
CA SER A 47 5.88 -9.70 7.19
C SER A 47 6.09 -9.68 5.66
N VAL A 48 5.86 -10.81 4.98
CA VAL A 48 5.98 -10.90 3.51
C VAL A 48 4.97 -9.99 2.81
N VAL A 49 3.71 -9.99 3.26
CA VAL A 49 2.66 -9.12 2.69
C VAL A 49 3.05 -7.63 2.85
N MET A 50 3.52 -7.24 4.04
CA MET A 50 3.97 -5.87 4.32
C MET A 50 5.19 -5.45 3.49
N GLY A 51 6.16 -6.36 3.32
CA GLY A 51 7.35 -6.12 2.51
C GLY A 51 7.04 -5.94 1.02
N VAL A 52 6.20 -6.80 0.45
CA VAL A 52 5.79 -6.71 -0.96
C VAL A 52 5.03 -5.42 -1.23
N MET A 53 4.13 -5.00 -0.33
CA MET A 53 3.39 -3.74 -0.49
C MET A 53 4.30 -2.51 -0.53
N THR A 54 5.31 -2.48 0.32
CA THR A 54 6.33 -1.40 0.32
C THR A 54 7.15 -1.42 -0.98
N GLY A 55 7.52 -2.60 -1.47
CA GLY A 55 8.25 -2.76 -2.73
C GLY A 55 7.46 -2.28 -3.95
N VAL A 56 6.19 -2.68 -4.07
CA VAL A 56 5.31 -2.26 -5.18
C VAL A 56 5.10 -0.74 -5.15
N PHE A 57 4.89 -0.16 -3.97
CA PHE A 57 4.76 1.30 -3.83
C PHE A 57 6.04 2.05 -4.19
N GLY A 58 7.21 1.53 -3.79
CA GLY A 58 8.51 2.09 -4.16
C GLY A 58 8.76 2.10 -5.67
N ILE A 59 8.43 1.00 -6.36
CA ILE A 59 8.52 0.91 -7.83
C ILE A 59 7.58 1.93 -8.48
N TRP A 60 6.34 2.03 -7.99
CA TRP A 60 5.34 2.94 -8.52
C TRP A 60 5.72 4.42 -8.35
N MET A 61 6.25 4.81 -7.19
CA MET A 61 6.83 6.15 -6.94
C MET A 61 8.03 6.46 -7.85
N GLY A 62 8.86 5.44 -8.14
CA GLY A 62 9.97 5.55 -9.08
C GLY A 62 9.52 5.78 -10.52
N HIS A 63 8.36 5.25 -10.91
CA HIS A 63 7.75 5.49 -12.22
C HIS A 63 7.13 6.89 -12.34
N GLU A 64 6.49 7.40 -11.28
CA GLU A 64 5.96 8.78 -11.28
C GLU A 64 7.06 9.85 -11.42
N HIS A 65 8.21 9.68 -10.77
CA HIS A 65 9.32 10.63 -10.89
C HIS A 65 9.95 10.68 -12.29
N LYS A 66 9.77 9.64 -13.10
CA LYS A 66 10.38 9.55 -14.44
C LYS A 66 9.53 10.22 -15.53
N GLY A 67 8.28 10.60 -15.22
CA GLY A 67 7.36 11.31 -16.11
C GLY A 67 7.50 12.83 -16.11
N GLU A 68 8.40 13.39 -15.30
CA GLU A 68 8.64 14.83 -15.18
C GLU A 68 9.87 15.27 -15.99
N LYS A 69 9.89 14.95 -17.29
CA LYS A 69 10.83 15.48 -18.28
C LYS A 69 10.09 16.01 -19.50
#